data_AF-A0A927M6J0-F1
#
_entry.id   AF-A0A927M6J0-F1
#
_cell.length_a   1.000
_cell.length_b   1.000
_cell.length_c   1.000
_cell.angle_alpha   90.00
_cell.angle_beta   90.00
_cell.angle_gamma   90.00
#
_symmetry.space_group_name_H-M   'P 1'
#
loop_
_entity.id
_entity.type
_entity.pdbx_description
1 polymer ?
#
loop_
_entity_poly.entity_id
_entity_poly.type
_entity_poly.pdbx_seq_one_letter_code
_entity_poly.pdbx_strand_id
1 'polypeptide(L)' 'MKLLAIGGFTAALLLFVVVEWAARREGSRIPTFGDVCAYVMRYEVGPVPVGRIALFGFWWWMGWHFFAR' A
#
# COMPACT_ATOMS: atom_id res chain seq x y z
N MET A 1 26.15 7.70 1.65
CA MET A 1 25.22 6.54 1.71
C MET A 1 23.92 6.86 2.44
N LYS A 2 23.94 7.31 3.71
CA LYS A 2 22.72 7.66 4.47
C LYS A 2 21.83 8.72 3.79
N LEU A 3 22.40 9.82 3.30
CA LEU A 3 21.65 10.88 2.62
C LEU A 3 20.97 10.43 1.32
N LEU A 4 21.62 9.53 0.55
CA LEU A 4 21.02 8.96 -0.66
C LEU A 4 19.84 8.05 -0.30
N ALA A 5 19.97 7.22 0.73
CA ALA A 5 18.87 6.38 1.19
C ALA A 5 17.68 7.23 1.67
N ILE A 6 17.94 8.23 2.52
CA ILE A 6 16.91 9.16 3.01
C ILE A 6 16.23 9.85 1.83
N GLY A 7 17.00 10.46 0.92
CA GLY A 7 16.47 11.15 -0.24
C GLY A 7 15.63 10.22 -1.13
N GLY A 8 16.08 8.99 -1.37
CA GLY A 8 15.35 8.00 -2.13
C GLY A 8 14.01 7.62 -1.50
N PHE A 9 13.99 7.31 -0.21
CA PHE A 9 12.74 7.00 0.51
C PHE A 9 11.78 8.19 0.57
N THR A 10 12.30 9.40 0.81
CA THR A 10 11.48 10.62 0.80
C THR A 10 10.88 10.88 -0.58
N ALA A 11 11.66 10.74 -1.66
CA ALA A 11 11.16 10.90 -3.02
C ALA A 11 10.08 9.86 -3.34
N ALA A 12 10.27 8.60 -2.97
CA ALA A 12 9.26 7.55 -3.15
C ALA A 12 7.95 7.88 -2.40
N LEU A 13 8.05 8.37 -1.16
CA LEU A 13 6.89 8.78 -0.38
C LEU A 13 6.14 9.95 -1.04
N LEU A 14 6.86 10.96 -1.52
CA LEU A 14 6.26 12.10 -2.21
C LEU A 14 5.56 11.67 -3.50
N LEU A 15 6.19 10.78 -4.29
CA LEU A 15 5.57 10.24 -5.50
C LEU A 15 4.29 9.48 -5.17
N PHE A 16 4.28 8.66 -4.12
CA PHE A 16 3.08 7.96 -3.66
C PHE A 16 1.95 8.95 -3.29
N VAL A 17 2.25 10.01 -2.55
CA VAL A 17 1.26 11.06 -2.19
C VAL A 17 0.72 11.75 -3.44
N VAL A 18 1.56 12.06 -4.42
CA VAL A 18 1.14 12.70 -5.68
C VAL A 18 0.20 11.79 -6.46
N VAL A 19 0.51 10.49 -6.57
CA VAL A 19 -0.35 9.51 -7.23
C VAL A 19 -1.70 9.39 -6.52
N GLU A 20 -1.70 9.29 -5.20
CA GLU A 20 -2.92 9.20 -4.40
C GLU A 20 -3.78 10.47 -4.50
N TRP A 21 -3.14 11.64 -4.54
CA TRP A 21 -3.84 12.90 -4.78
C TRP A 21 -4.44 12.96 -6.19
N ALA A 22 -3.70 12.51 -7.20
CA ALA A 22 -4.18 12.43 -8.58
C ALA A 22 -5.34 11.42 -8.74
N ALA A 23 -5.32 10.30 -8.01
CA ALA A 23 -6.38 9.30 -7.98
C ALA A 23 -7.71 9.86 -7.41
N ARG A 24 -7.64 10.78 -6.45
CA ARG A 24 -8.81 11.38 -5.80
C ARG A 24 -9.53 12.45 -6.63
N ARG A 25 -8.98 12.84 -7.78
CA ARG A 25 -9.58 13.86 -8.65
C ARG A 25 -10.81 13.28 -9.36
N GLU A 26 -11.85 14.10 -9.51
CA GLU A 26 -13.04 13.71 -10.27
C GLU A 26 -12.68 13.34 -11.71
N GLY A 27 -13.18 12.20 -12.19
CA GLY A 27 -12.87 11.67 -13.51
C GLY A 27 -11.48 11.03 -13.66
N SER A 28 -10.73 10.86 -12.57
CA SER A 28 -9.43 10.16 -12.61
C SER A 28 -9.59 8.69 -12.99
N ARG A 29 -8.67 8.19 -13.81
CA ARG A 29 -8.57 6.75 -14.17
C ARG A 29 -7.60 5.99 -13.26
N ILE A 30 -6.89 6.71 -12.38
CA ILE A 30 -5.93 6.12 -11.46
C ILE A 30 -6.72 5.61 -10.25
N PRO A 31 -6.67 4.31 -9.94
CA PRO A 31 -7.33 3.79 -8.73
C PRO A 31 -6.63 4.34 -7.49
N THR A 32 -7.38 4.60 -6.43
CA THR A 32 -6.80 4.96 -5.13
C THR A 32 -6.10 3.75 -4.53
N PHE A 33 -5.19 3.99 -3.59
CA PHE A 33 -4.60 2.89 -2.82
C PHE A 33 -5.66 2.02 -2.14
N GLY A 34 -6.75 2.65 -1.65
CA GLY A 34 -7.90 1.94 -1.08
C GLY A 34 -8.60 1.02 -2.07
N ASP A 35 -8.78 1.47 -3.32
CA ASP A 35 -9.38 0.64 -4.38
C ASP A 35 -8.52 -0.56 -4.72
N VAL A 36 -7.19 -0.38 -4.77
CA VAL A 36 -6.24 -1.47 -4.98
C VAL A 36 -6.30 -2.46 -3.81
N CYS A 37 -6.33 -1.99 -2.57
CA CYS A 37 -6.51 -2.85 -1.40
C CYS A 37 -7.85 -3.60 -1.45
N ALA A 38 -8.93 -2.92 -1.78
CA ALA A 38 -10.26 -3.53 -1.91
C ALA A 38 -10.29 -4.58 -3.03
N TYR A 39 -9.60 -4.33 -4.14
CA TYR A 39 -9.44 -5.29 -5.22
C TYR A 39 -8.69 -6.54 -4.76
N VAL A 40 -7.55 -6.36 -4.07
CA VAL A 40 -6.77 -7.49 -3.52
C VAL A 40 -7.60 -8.28 -2.51
N MET A 41 -8.35 -7.62 -1.62
CA MET A 41 -9.19 -8.29 -0.63
C MET A 41 -10.30 -9.18 -1.22
N ARG A 42 -10.66 -9.00 -2.50
CA ARG A 42 -11.62 -9.85 -3.21
C ARG A 42 -11.02 -11.18 -3.68
N TYR A 43 -9.70 -11.35 -3.58
CA TYR A 43 -9.06 -12.58 -4.02
C TYR A 43 -9.37 -13.73 -3.06
N GLU A 44 -10.10 -14.72 -3.58
CA GLU A 44 -10.52 -15.92 -2.85
C GLU A 44 -10.06 -17.17 -3.61
N VAL A 45 -9.59 -18.18 -2.87
CA VAL A 45 -9.21 -19.48 -3.42
C VAL A 45 -10.13 -20.52 -2.80
N GLY A 46 -11.14 -20.94 -3.56
CA GLY A 46 -12.25 -21.73 -3.02
C GLY A 46 -12.96 -20.97 -1.89
N PRO A 47 -13.11 -21.55 -0.69
CA PRO A 47 -13.71 -20.87 0.46
C PRO A 47 -12.73 -19.96 1.23
N VAL A 48 -11.45 -19.90 0.83
CA VAL A 48 -10.41 -19.21 1.61
C VAL A 48 -10.22 -17.77 1.12
N PRO A 49 -10.42 -16.74 1.97
CA PRO A 49 -10.25 -15.33 1.60
C PRO A 49 -8.78 -14.92 1.63
N VAL A 50 -7.99 -15.48 0.72
CA VAL A 50 -6.52 -15.32 0.65
C VAL A 50 -6.10 -13.86 0.62
N GLY A 51 -6.76 -13.03 -0.19
CA GLY A 51 -6.43 -11.61 -0.30
C GLY A 51 -6.60 -10.85 1.02
N ARG A 52 -7.64 -11.19 1.79
CA ARG A 52 -7.93 -10.58 3.08
C ARG A 52 -6.90 -11.03 4.14
N ILE A 53 -6.58 -12.32 4.17
CA ILE A 53 -5.54 -12.89 5.04
C ILE A 53 -4.18 -12.26 4.73
N ALA A 54 -3.82 -12.15 3.45
CA ALA A 54 -2.57 -11.56 3.02
C ALA A 54 -2.47 -10.09 3.42
N LEU A 55 -3.53 -9.29 3.22
CA LEU A 55 -3.49 -7.87 3.57
C LEU A 55 -3.39 -7.65 5.09
N PHE A 56 -4.17 -8.39 5.89
CA PHE A 56 -4.09 -8.32 7.35
C PHE A 56 -2.77 -8.86 7.89
N GLY A 57 -2.26 -9.96 7.34
CA GLY A 57 -0.97 -10.52 7.70
C GLY A 57 0.19 -9.59 7.36
N PHE A 58 0.14 -8.94 6.19
CA PHE A 58 1.10 -7.92 5.79
C PHE A 58 1.07 -6.71 6.72
N TRP A 59 -0.13 -6.22 7.05
CA TRP A 59 -0.26 -5.10 7.99
C TRP A 59 0.29 -5.47 9.37
N TRP A 60 -0.11 -6.62 9.90
CA TRP A 60 0.42 -7.14 11.16
C TRP A 60 1.94 -7.23 11.14
N TRP A 61 2.52 -7.83 10.09
CA TRP A 61 3.96 -7.95 9.92
C TRP A 61 4.65 -6.58 9.89
N MET A 62 4.14 -5.60 9.13
CA MET A 62 4.69 -4.25 9.10
C MET A 62 4.69 -3.60 10.48
N GLY A 63 3.59 -3.73 11.24
CA GLY A 63 3.51 -3.24 12.61
C GLY A 63 4.66 -3.80 13.45
N TRP A 64 4.78 -5.12 13.54
CA TRP A 64 5.87 -5.73 14.32
C TRP A 64 7.25 -5.41 13.77
N HIS A 65 7.43 -5.36 12.46
CA HIS A 65 8.73 -5.16 11.84
C HIS A 65 9.35 -3.80 12.20
N PHE A 66 8.54 -2.75 12.32
CA PHE A 66 9.03 -1.41 12.67
C PHE A 66 8.94 -1.11 14.17
N PHE A 67 7.98 -1.68 14.92
CA PHE A 67 7.81 -1.44 16.35
C PHE A 67 8.63 -2.37 17.27
N ALA A 68 9.05 -3.55 16.80
CA ALA A 68 9.85 -4.49 17.60
C ALA A 68 11.36 -4.20 17.56
N ARG A 69 11.74 -2.98 17.18
CA ARG A 69 13.11 -2.46 17.14
C ARG A 69 13.28 -1.33 18.15
#